data_AF-A0A4Q3CIA2-F1
#
_entry.id   AF-A0A4Q3CIA2-F1
#
_cell.length_a   1.000
_cell.length_b   1.000
_cell.length_c   1.000
_cell.angle_alpha   90.00
_cell.angle_beta   90.00
_cell.angle_gamma   90.00
#
_symmetry.space_group_name_H-M   'P 1'
#
loop_
_entity.id
_entity.type
_entity.pdbx_description
1 polymer ?
#
loop_
_entity_poly.entity_id
_entity_poly.type
_entity_poly.pdbx_seq_one_letter_code
_entity_poly.pdbx_strand_id
1 'polypeptide(L)'
;VVLYRQRLIDVLAGLGRRDPEAIRFTRNVLVGFLPSAVIGAVAYGAIKAMLNTPIIVAVALIVGGVAILVIERTVRQPTCDSVEGMPLRTAFGIGLVQCLSMIPGVSRSGATIMGALTLGVERRTAAEYSFFLAIPTMMGATTLALWKARDELGDAQATAIAIGFVVSFIVAMLVIKWFLNVVQKHGFAPFAWYRIVVGSIALVWLLAR
;
A
#
# COMPACT_ATOMS: atom_id res chain seq x y z
N VAL A 1 5.95 -9.07 6.45
CA VAL A 1 5.94 -10.12 7.50
C VAL A 1 7.32 -10.29 8.13
N VAL A 2 8.33 -10.81 7.43
CA VAL A 2 9.66 -11.13 8.03
C VAL A 2 10.35 -9.94 8.69
N LEU A 3 10.35 -8.76 8.05
CA LEU A 3 10.96 -7.55 8.61
C LEU A 3 10.33 -7.13 9.95
N TYR A 4 9.00 -7.24 10.05
CA TYR A 4 8.21 -6.85 11.22
C TYR A 4 7.86 -8.05 12.11
N ARG A 5 8.58 -9.17 12.00
CA ARG A 5 8.21 -10.42 12.68
C ARG A 5 8.10 -10.27 14.19
N GLN A 6 9.02 -9.52 14.81
CA GLN A 6 9.03 -9.33 16.26
C GLN A 6 7.78 -8.57 16.68
N ARG A 7 7.50 -7.44 16.03
CA ARG A 7 6.29 -6.65 16.28
C ARG A 7 5.01 -7.46 16.09
N LEU A 8 4.94 -8.32 15.06
CA LEU A 8 3.80 -9.21 14.84
C LEU A 8 3.65 -10.25 15.95
N ILE A 9 4.75 -10.88 16.37
CA ILE A 9 4.75 -11.85 17.48
C ILE A 9 4.32 -11.17 18.78
N ASP A 10 4.83 -9.97 19.06
CA ASP A 10 4.49 -9.19 20.26
C ASP A 10 3.01 -8.84 20.28
N VAL A 11 2.46 -8.38 19.15
CA VAL A 11 1.02 -8.12 19.01
C VAL A 11 0.19 -9.39 19.20
N LEU A 12 0.59 -10.52 18.60
CA LEU A 12 -0.13 -11.79 18.75
C LEU A 12 -0.09 -12.30 20.19
N ALA A 13 1.07 -12.24 20.85
CA ALA A 13 1.21 -12.59 22.26
C ALA A 13 0.38 -11.65 23.16
N GLY A 14 0.38 -10.35 22.85
CA GLY A 14 -0.42 -9.33 23.53
C GLY A 14 -1.93 -9.59 23.39
N LEU A 15 -2.40 -9.97 22.19
CA LEU A 15 -3.80 -10.37 21.97
C LEU A 15 -4.18 -11.57 22.85
N GLY A 16 -3.31 -12.57 22.97
CA GLY A 16 -3.52 -13.72 23.86
C GLY A 16 -3.64 -13.33 25.34
N ARG A 17 -2.92 -12.27 25.75
CA ARG A 17 -2.96 -11.70 27.10
C ARG A 17 -4.02 -10.60 27.28
N ARG A 18 -4.81 -10.29 26.24
CA ARG A 18 -5.76 -9.17 26.20
C ARG A 18 -5.13 -7.79 26.49
N ASP A 19 -3.90 -7.60 26.04
CA ASP A 19 -3.21 -6.31 26.12
C ASP A 19 -3.98 -5.24 25.32
N PRO A 20 -4.41 -4.13 25.96
CA PRO A 20 -5.12 -3.04 25.30
C PRO A 20 -4.37 -2.44 24.09
N GLU A 21 -3.03 -2.39 24.11
CA GLU A 21 -2.24 -1.87 22.99
C GLU A 21 -2.31 -2.79 21.76
N ALA A 22 -2.07 -4.09 21.95
CA ALA A 22 -2.17 -5.08 20.89
C ALA A 22 -3.58 -5.12 20.27
N ILE A 23 -4.63 -4.97 21.10
CA ILE A 23 -6.02 -4.88 20.64
C ILE A 23 -6.23 -3.62 19.80
N ARG A 24 -5.79 -2.44 20.28
CA ARG A 24 -5.94 -1.17 19.54
C ARG A 24 -5.20 -1.20 18.21
N PHE A 25 -3.97 -1.72 18.20
CA PHE A 25 -3.18 -1.91 16.97
C PHE A 25 -3.95 -2.76 15.96
N THR A 26 -4.36 -3.96 16.37
CA THR A 26 -5.05 -4.92 15.51
C THR A 26 -6.36 -4.35 14.98
N ARG A 27 -7.15 -3.74 15.86
CA ARG A 27 -8.39 -3.05 15.51
C ARG A 27 -8.16 -1.98 14.45
N ASN A 28 -7.16 -1.12 14.62
CA ASN A 28 -6.89 -0.04 13.68
C ASN A 28 -6.43 -0.57 12.31
N VAL A 29 -5.66 -1.66 12.26
CA VAL A 29 -5.31 -2.33 10.99
C VAL A 29 -6.55 -2.92 10.31
N LEU A 30 -7.40 -3.63 11.05
CA LEU A 30 -8.62 -4.23 10.49
C LEU A 30 -9.63 -3.19 10.00
N VAL A 31 -9.80 -2.09 10.75
CA VAL A 31 -10.68 -0.98 10.37
C VAL A 31 -10.20 -0.28 9.10
N GLY A 32 -8.89 -0.09 8.94
CA GLY A 32 -8.34 0.45 7.68
C GLY A 32 -8.41 -0.53 6.51
N PHE A 33 -8.36 -1.84 6.78
CA PHE A 33 -8.48 -2.87 5.74
C PHE A 33 -9.90 -2.96 5.19
N LEU A 34 -10.90 -2.81 6.06
CA LEU A 34 -12.31 -3.07 5.76
C LEU A 34 -12.82 -2.37 4.48
N PRO A 35 -12.63 -1.05 4.26
CA PRO A 35 -13.11 -0.40 3.03
C PRO A 35 -12.53 -1.03 1.77
N SER A 36 -11.22 -1.30 1.78
CA SER A 36 -10.53 -1.87 0.63
C SER A 36 -10.91 -3.34 0.38
N ALA A 37 -11.22 -4.11 1.43
CA ALA A 37 -11.70 -5.47 1.31
C ALA A 37 -13.07 -5.50 0.61
N VAL A 38 -14.00 -4.65 1.07
CA VAL A 38 -15.36 -4.57 0.53
C VAL A 38 -15.34 -4.07 -0.92
N ILE A 39 -14.74 -2.91 -1.16
CA ILE A 39 -14.73 -2.30 -2.50
C ILE A 39 -13.93 -3.17 -3.48
N GLY A 40 -12.79 -3.74 -3.04
CA GLY A 40 -11.95 -4.59 -3.89
C GLY A 40 -12.64 -5.88 -4.30
N ALA A 41 -13.42 -6.48 -3.41
CA ALA A 41 -14.20 -7.67 -3.73
C ALA A 41 -15.35 -7.36 -4.70
N VAL A 42 -16.10 -6.28 -4.45
CA VAL A 42 -17.26 -5.88 -5.28
C VAL A 42 -16.81 -5.39 -6.66
N ALA A 43 -15.77 -4.56 -6.74
CA ALA A 43 -15.30 -3.93 -7.97
C ALA A 43 -14.23 -4.74 -8.72
N TYR A 44 -13.97 -6.00 -8.35
CA TYR A 44 -12.89 -6.82 -8.91
C TYR A 44 -12.87 -6.84 -10.44
N GLY A 45 -14.03 -7.00 -11.09
CA GLY A 45 -14.14 -7.02 -12.56
C GLY A 45 -13.72 -5.70 -13.20
N ALA A 46 -14.19 -4.57 -12.66
CA ALA A 46 -13.83 -3.24 -13.14
C ALA A 46 -12.33 -2.94 -12.96
N ILE A 47 -11.76 -3.35 -11.81
CA ILE A 47 -10.33 -3.22 -11.54
C ILE A 47 -9.51 -4.03 -12.56
N LYS A 48 -9.90 -5.28 -12.85
CA LYS A 48 -9.23 -6.13 -13.86
C LYS A 48 -9.33 -5.52 -15.26
N ALA A 49 -10.45 -4.90 -15.61
CA ALA A 49 -10.61 -4.21 -16.90
C ALA A 49 -9.68 -3.00 -17.02
N MET A 50 -9.56 -2.18 -15.97
CA MET A 50 -8.64 -1.03 -15.97
C MET A 50 -7.18 -1.46 -16.08
N LEU A 51 -6.79 -2.61 -15.52
CA LEU A 51 -5.41 -3.13 -15.58
C LEU A 51 -4.95 -3.38 -17.03
N ASN A 52 -5.89 -3.67 -17.93
CA ASN A 52 -5.61 -3.90 -19.35
C ASN A 52 -5.50 -2.59 -20.17
N THR A 53 -5.56 -1.42 -19.52
CA THR A 53 -5.46 -0.11 -20.18
C THR A 53 -4.20 0.63 -19.71
N PRO A 54 -3.06 0.50 -20.42
CA PRO A 54 -1.77 1.08 -20.00
C PRO A 54 -1.80 2.61 -19.82
N ILE A 55 -2.67 3.30 -20.56
CA ILE A 55 -2.86 4.76 -20.44
C ILE A 55 -3.34 5.13 -19.02
N ILE A 56 -4.22 4.32 -18.40
CA ILE A 56 -4.69 4.57 -17.03
C ILE A 56 -3.50 4.54 -16.06
N VAL A 57 -2.61 3.57 -16.22
CA VAL A 57 -1.39 3.44 -15.38
C VAL A 57 -0.49 4.66 -15.54
N ALA A 58 -0.23 5.10 -16.78
CA ALA A 58 0.63 6.25 -17.06
C ALA A 58 0.07 7.54 -16.44
N VAL A 59 -1.22 7.80 -16.61
CA VAL A 59 -1.90 8.97 -16.02
C VAL A 59 -1.89 8.89 -14.49
N ALA A 60 -2.19 7.72 -13.92
CA ALA A 60 -2.19 7.52 -12.46
C ALA A 60 -0.79 7.69 -11.83
N LEU A 61 0.28 7.36 -12.56
CA LEU A 61 1.66 7.65 -12.14
C LEU A 61 1.88 9.16 -12.02
N ILE A 62 1.53 9.92 -13.06
CA ILE A 62 1.69 11.38 -13.09
C ILE A 62 0.84 12.05 -11.99
N VAL A 63 -0.47 11.80 -12.00
CA VAL A 63 -1.41 12.39 -11.04
C VAL A 63 -1.03 12.04 -9.61
N GLY A 64 -0.70 10.76 -9.35
CA GLY A 64 -0.26 10.33 -8.03
C GLY A 64 1.07 10.97 -7.60
N GLY A 65 2.01 11.19 -8.53
CA GLY A 65 3.25 11.91 -8.26
C GLY A 65 3.00 13.38 -7.91
N VAL A 66 2.16 14.08 -8.67
CA VAL A 66 1.76 15.46 -8.38
C VAL A 66 1.07 15.55 -7.01
N ALA A 67 0.15 14.62 -6.72
CA ALA A 67 -0.56 14.58 -5.45
C ALA A 67 0.40 14.44 -4.26
N ILE A 68 1.42 13.58 -4.36
CA ILE A 68 2.45 13.44 -3.30
C ILE A 68 3.17 14.78 -3.06
N LEU A 69 3.61 15.47 -4.11
CA LEU A 69 4.31 16.76 -3.97
C LEU A 69 3.42 17.83 -3.31
N VAL A 70 2.14 17.86 -3.65
CA VAL A 70 1.17 18.81 -3.07
C VAL A 70 0.91 18.48 -1.59
N ILE A 71 0.70 17.21 -1.27
CA ILE A 71 0.42 16.76 0.10
C ILE A 71 1.63 17.03 1.00
N GLU A 72 2.85 16.70 0.57
CA GLU A 72 4.04 16.95 1.39
C GLU A 72 4.27 18.42 1.73
N ARG A 73 3.76 19.35 0.92
CA ARG A 73 3.85 20.80 1.17
C ARG A 73 2.71 21.35 2.03
N THR A 74 1.59 20.65 2.11
CA THR A 74 0.36 21.14 2.76
C THR A 74 0.08 20.49 4.11
N VAL A 75 0.69 19.33 4.39
CA VAL A 75 0.51 18.61 5.65
C VAL A 75 1.01 19.44 6.83
N ARG A 76 0.16 19.54 7.85
CA ARG A 76 0.38 20.28 9.10
C ARG A 76 1.12 19.42 10.14
N GLN A 77 1.38 20.01 11.31
CA GLN A 77 1.95 19.32 12.46
C GLN A 77 1.17 18.03 12.79
N PRO A 78 1.84 16.89 13.00
CA PRO A 78 1.18 15.63 13.30
C PRO A 78 0.51 15.67 14.67
N THR A 79 -0.66 15.04 14.77
CA THR A 79 -1.43 14.90 16.01
C THR A 79 -1.45 13.46 16.53
N CYS A 80 -0.87 12.52 15.80
CA CYS A 80 -0.84 11.09 16.12
C CYS A 80 0.51 10.49 15.72
N ASP A 81 1.24 9.93 16.69
CA ASP A 81 2.60 9.40 16.55
C ASP A 81 2.69 7.89 16.72
N SER A 82 1.58 7.19 17.01
CA SER A 82 1.54 5.73 17.16
C SER A 82 0.33 5.10 16.48
N VAL A 83 0.45 3.82 16.10
CA VAL A 83 -0.66 3.09 15.45
C VAL A 83 -1.77 2.80 16.47
N GLU A 84 -1.39 2.52 17.72
CA GLU A 84 -2.27 2.22 18.84
C GLU A 84 -3.07 3.45 19.29
N GLY A 85 -2.43 4.63 19.25
CA GLY A 85 -3.05 5.92 19.59
C GLY A 85 -3.95 6.47 18.49
N MET A 86 -3.92 5.89 17.28
CA MET A 86 -4.67 6.38 16.13
C MET A 86 -6.19 6.29 16.37
N PRO A 87 -6.94 7.41 16.19
CA PRO A 87 -8.39 7.39 16.25
C PRO A 87 -9.00 6.47 15.18
N LEU A 88 -10.11 5.80 15.52
CA LEU A 88 -10.82 4.92 14.59
C LEU A 88 -11.24 5.62 13.29
N ARG A 89 -11.65 6.89 13.38
CA ARG A 89 -12.02 7.71 12.22
C ARG A 89 -10.84 7.91 11.27
N THR A 90 -9.63 8.08 11.81
CA THR A 90 -8.40 8.20 11.04
C THR A 90 -8.06 6.88 10.35
N ALA A 91 -8.07 5.76 11.07
CA ALA A 91 -7.81 4.44 10.49
C ALA A 91 -8.79 4.11 9.35
N PHE A 92 -10.10 4.35 9.57
CA PHE A 92 -11.12 4.16 8.55
C PHE A 92 -10.95 5.10 7.35
N GLY A 93 -10.63 6.38 7.61
CA GLY A 93 -10.34 7.37 6.58
C GLY A 93 -9.15 6.97 5.70
N ILE A 94 -8.07 6.45 6.30
CA ILE A 94 -6.93 5.91 5.54
C ILE A 94 -7.38 4.73 4.68
N GLY A 95 -8.25 3.86 5.19
CA GLY A 95 -8.85 2.76 4.44
C GLY A 95 -9.67 3.22 3.23
N LEU A 96 -10.45 4.29 3.37
CA LEU A 96 -11.17 4.90 2.25
C LEU A 96 -10.21 5.45 1.18
N VAL A 97 -9.15 6.14 1.60
CA VAL A 97 -8.12 6.64 0.68
C VAL A 97 -7.38 5.48 0.02
N GLN A 98 -7.17 4.36 0.72
CA GLN A 98 -6.57 3.15 0.16
C GLN A 98 -7.36 2.63 -1.05
N CYS A 99 -8.68 2.81 -1.10
CA CYS A 99 -9.48 2.38 -2.24
C CYS A 99 -9.10 3.09 -3.55
N LEU A 100 -8.49 4.28 -3.49
CA LEU A 100 -7.91 4.93 -4.67
C LEU A 100 -6.79 4.09 -5.31
N SER A 101 -6.12 3.24 -4.53
CA SER A 101 -5.08 2.34 -5.05
C SER A 101 -5.62 1.18 -5.89
N MET A 102 -6.94 1.06 -6.00
CA MET A 102 -7.57 0.11 -6.92
C MET A 102 -7.53 0.60 -8.37
N ILE A 103 -7.25 1.89 -8.60
CA ILE A 103 -6.93 2.42 -9.93
C ILE A 103 -5.49 2.00 -10.26
N PRO A 104 -5.28 1.22 -11.34
CA PRO A 104 -3.94 0.77 -11.73
C PRO A 104 -2.97 1.93 -11.92
N GLY A 105 -1.77 1.78 -11.37
CA GLY A 105 -0.73 2.82 -11.36
C GLY A 105 -0.77 3.73 -10.13
N VAL A 106 -1.90 3.82 -9.41
CA VAL A 106 -1.92 4.46 -8.08
C VAL A 106 -1.15 3.57 -7.11
N SER A 107 -0.14 4.14 -6.46
CA SER A 107 0.64 3.39 -5.47
C SER A 107 -0.19 3.18 -4.20
N ARG A 108 -0.39 1.91 -3.80
CA ARG A 108 -1.08 1.58 -2.55
C ARG A 108 -0.38 2.18 -1.33
N SER A 109 0.94 2.02 -1.22
CA SER A 109 1.70 2.65 -0.14
C SER A 109 1.67 4.18 -0.23
N GLY A 110 1.66 4.75 -1.44
CA GLY A 110 1.50 6.19 -1.64
C GLY A 110 0.16 6.69 -1.14
N ALA A 111 -0.95 6.04 -1.54
CA ALA A 111 -2.30 6.42 -1.14
C ALA A 111 -2.48 6.36 0.38
N THR A 112 -2.08 5.26 1.02
CA THR A 112 -2.25 5.11 2.47
C THR A 112 -1.33 6.03 3.27
N ILE A 113 -0.08 6.21 2.87
CA ILE A 113 0.85 7.10 3.60
C ILE A 113 0.44 8.55 3.43
N MET A 114 0.17 8.99 2.20
CA MET A 114 -0.30 10.36 1.96
C MET A 114 -1.65 10.61 2.64
N GLY A 115 -2.58 9.66 2.59
CA GLY A 115 -3.85 9.75 3.32
C GLY A 115 -3.66 9.80 4.84
N ALA A 116 -2.71 9.07 5.39
CA ALA A 116 -2.39 9.14 6.81
C ALA A 116 -1.77 10.50 7.19
N LEU A 117 -0.86 11.02 6.37
CA LEU A 117 -0.25 12.34 6.57
C LEU A 117 -1.32 13.45 6.54
N THR A 118 -2.25 13.43 5.57
CA THR A 118 -3.34 14.42 5.49
C THR A 118 -4.30 14.34 6.66
N LEU A 119 -4.41 13.16 7.30
CA LEU A 119 -5.21 12.92 8.50
C LEU A 119 -4.43 13.11 9.81
N GLY A 120 -3.24 13.72 9.76
CA GLY A 120 -2.48 14.12 10.95
C GLY A 120 -1.63 13.02 11.59
N VAL A 121 -1.36 11.93 10.88
CA VAL A 121 -0.46 10.87 11.35
C VAL A 121 0.99 11.24 11.03
N GLU A 122 1.89 11.06 12.00
CA GLU A 122 3.32 11.26 11.85
C GLU A 122 3.89 10.39 10.72
N ARG A 123 4.90 10.89 9.99
CA ARG A 123 5.42 10.23 8.78
C ARG A 123 5.93 8.82 9.04
N ARG A 124 6.64 8.60 10.14
CA ARG A 124 7.14 7.26 10.51
C ARG A 124 5.98 6.30 10.74
N THR A 125 5.01 6.74 11.52
CA THR A 125 3.82 5.98 11.90
C THR A 125 2.89 5.72 10.72
N ALA A 126 2.77 6.68 9.81
CA ALA A 126 2.04 6.51 8.55
C ALA A 126 2.67 5.43 7.67
N ALA A 127 4.01 5.42 7.55
CA ALA A 127 4.73 4.39 6.80
C ALA A 127 4.59 3.01 7.46
N GLU A 128 4.73 2.94 8.77
CA GLU A 128 4.56 1.72 9.55
C GLU A 128 3.13 1.17 9.42
N TYR A 129 2.11 2.00 9.66
CA TYR A 129 0.71 1.64 9.52
C TYR A 129 0.40 1.14 8.11
N SER A 130 0.89 1.84 7.08
CA SER A 130 0.75 1.43 5.68
C SER A 130 1.32 0.03 5.44
N PHE A 131 2.48 -0.30 6.01
CA PHE A 131 3.06 -1.63 5.85
C PHE A 131 2.29 -2.72 6.58
N PHE A 132 1.74 -2.45 7.76
CA PHE A 132 0.88 -3.42 8.44
C PHE A 132 -0.46 -3.60 7.75
N LEU A 133 -1.09 -2.51 7.31
CA LEU A 133 -2.31 -2.53 6.49
C LEU A 133 -2.11 -3.28 5.17
N ALA A 134 -0.90 -3.24 4.61
CA ALA A 134 -0.54 -3.99 3.41
C ALA A 134 -0.74 -5.50 3.56
N ILE A 135 -0.49 -6.06 4.73
CA ILE A 135 -0.44 -7.50 4.94
C ILE A 135 -1.82 -8.12 4.66
N PRO A 136 -2.90 -7.76 5.37
CA PRO A 136 -4.23 -8.31 5.07
C PRO A 136 -4.72 -7.89 3.68
N THR A 137 -4.42 -6.67 3.25
CA THR A 137 -4.86 -6.16 1.94
C THR A 137 -4.29 -6.96 0.77
N MET A 138 -2.96 -7.11 0.72
CA MET A 138 -2.27 -7.82 -0.36
C MET A 138 -2.48 -9.32 -0.26
N MET A 139 -2.54 -9.90 0.94
CA MET A 139 -2.89 -11.32 1.08
C MET A 139 -4.30 -11.59 0.54
N GLY A 140 -5.29 -10.80 0.94
CA GLY A 140 -6.67 -10.95 0.45
C GLY A 140 -6.76 -10.78 -1.08
N ALA A 141 -6.14 -9.74 -1.64
CA ALA A 141 -6.14 -9.49 -3.07
C ALA A 141 -5.45 -10.62 -3.86
N THR A 142 -4.27 -11.07 -3.42
CA THR A 142 -3.52 -12.15 -4.07
C THR A 142 -4.26 -13.48 -3.97
N THR A 143 -4.82 -13.82 -2.81
CA THR A 143 -5.63 -15.03 -2.64
C THR A 143 -6.84 -15.02 -3.56
N LEU A 144 -7.57 -13.91 -3.64
CA LEU A 144 -8.72 -13.78 -4.54
C LEU A 144 -8.32 -13.90 -6.02
N ALA A 145 -7.21 -13.27 -6.42
CA ALA A 145 -6.70 -13.33 -7.78
C ALA A 145 -6.26 -14.74 -8.17
N LEU A 146 -5.47 -15.42 -7.33
CA LEU A 146 -5.05 -16.80 -7.54
C LEU A 146 -6.24 -17.76 -7.58
N TRP A 147 -7.20 -17.60 -6.67
CA TRP A 147 -8.41 -18.41 -6.66
C TRP A 147 -9.21 -18.27 -7.96
N LYS A 148 -9.39 -17.04 -8.46
CA LYS A 148 -10.12 -16.80 -9.71
C LYS A 148 -9.37 -17.25 -10.95
N ALA A 149 -8.05 -17.29 -10.91
CA ALA A 149 -7.21 -17.75 -12.01
C ALA A 149 -6.81 -19.23 -11.92
N ARG A 150 -7.27 -19.98 -10.89
CA ARG A 150 -6.80 -21.35 -10.59
C ARG A 150 -6.94 -22.33 -11.76
N ASP A 151 -7.96 -22.16 -12.59
CA ASP A 151 -8.23 -23.02 -13.75
C ASP A 151 -7.33 -22.65 -14.96
N GLU A 152 -6.66 -21.48 -14.92
CA GLU A 152 -5.72 -20.97 -15.92
C GLU A 152 -4.24 -21.24 -15.54
N LEU A 153 -3.98 -21.73 -14.31
CA LEU A 153 -2.63 -21.97 -13.79
C LEU A 153 -2.14 -23.38 -14.16
N GLY A 154 -1.36 -23.48 -15.24
CA GLY A 154 -0.58 -24.68 -15.56
C GLY A 154 0.77 -24.74 -14.85
N ASP A 155 1.48 -25.86 -15.00
CA ASP A 155 2.78 -26.12 -14.34
C ASP A 155 3.86 -25.09 -14.69
N ALA A 156 3.87 -24.62 -15.94
CA ALA A 156 4.80 -23.60 -16.39
C ALA A 156 4.54 -22.24 -15.70
N GLN A 157 3.27 -21.85 -15.56
CA GLN A 157 2.87 -20.63 -14.87
C GLN A 157 3.18 -20.72 -13.38
N ALA A 158 2.93 -21.87 -12.75
CA ALA A 158 3.25 -22.10 -11.34
C ALA A 158 4.76 -21.97 -11.08
N THR A 159 5.60 -22.52 -11.96
CA THR A 159 7.06 -22.39 -11.87
C THR A 159 7.52 -20.94 -12.00
N ALA A 160 6.97 -20.20 -12.97
CA ALA A 160 7.29 -18.77 -13.15
C ALA A 160 6.87 -17.93 -11.94
N ILE A 161 5.69 -18.20 -11.37
CA ILE A 161 5.19 -17.54 -10.15
C ILE A 161 6.12 -17.85 -8.97
N ALA A 162 6.57 -19.09 -8.80
CA ALA A 162 7.47 -19.48 -7.72
C ALA A 162 8.82 -18.76 -7.81
N ILE A 163 9.43 -18.69 -8.99
CA ILE A 163 10.68 -17.96 -9.22
C ILE A 163 10.48 -16.46 -8.92
N GLY A 164 9.42 -15.86 -9.49
CA GLY A 164 9.07 -14.47 -9.27
C GLY A 164 8.84 -14.14 -7.78
N PHE A 165 8.20 -15.04 -7.04
CA PHE A 165 7.98 -14.93 -5.60
C PHE A 165 9.30 -14.89 -4.82
N VAL A 166 10.21 -15.85 -5.08
CA VAL A 166 11.50 -15.94 -4.38
C VAL A 166 12.36 -14.71 -4.67
N VAL A 167 12.47 -14.32 -5.95
CA VAL A 167 13.25 -13.14 -6.35
C VAL A 167 12.66 -11.87 -5.72
N SER A 168 11.34 -11.66 -5.82
CA SER A 168 10.67 -10.50 -5.24
C SER A 168 10.83 -10.45 -3.72
N PHE A 169 10.79 -11.60 -3.04
CA PHE A 169 11.00 -11.69 -1.60
C PHE A 169 12.41 -11.24 -1.20
N ILE A 170 13.46 -11.76 -1.87
CA ILE A 170 14.85 -11.40 -1.59
C ILE A 170 15.07 -9.90 -1.84
N VAL A 171 14.63 -9.39 -2.99
CA VAL A 171 14.77 -7.97 -3.34
C VAL A 171 14.04 -7.08 -2.34
N ALA A 172 12.81 -7.42 -1.95
CA ALA A 172 12.05 -6.66 -0.96
C ALA A 172 12.76 -6.61 0.41
N MET A 173 13.38 -7.72 0.84
CA MET A 173 14.16 -7.77 2.08
C MET A 173 15.39 -6.85 2.06
N LEU A 174 16.05 -6.74 0.92
CA LEU A 174 17.21 -5.86 0.74
C LEU A 174 16.82 -4.37 0.67
N VAL A 175 15.71 -4.07 -0.03
CA VAL A 175 15.35 -2.68 -0.37
C VAL A 175 14.53 -1.99 0.71
N ILE A 176 13.67 -2.67 1.48
CA ILE A 176 12.74 -1.98 2.41
C ILE A 176 13.46 -1.11 3.44
N LYS A 177 14.56 -1.59 4.04
CA LYS A 177 15.31 -0.81 5.05
C LYS A 177 15.89 0.46 4.43
N TRP A 178 16.46 0.34 3.24
CA TRP A 178 16.98 1.48 2.49
C TRP A 178 15.85 2.46 2.13
N PHE A 179 14.73 1.95 1.63
CA PHE A 179 13.54 2.76 1.32
C PHE A 179 13.05 3.56 2.53
N LEU A 180 12.91 2.91 3.69
CA LEU A 180 12.50 3.56 4.93
C LEU A 180 13.48 4.67 5.34
N ASN A 181 14.78 4.43 5.23
CA ASN A 181 15.80 5.43 5.54
C ASN A 181 15.74 6.63 4.58
N VAL A 182 15.48 6.42 3.28
CA VAL A 182 15.33 7.51 2.31
C VAL A 182 14.10 8.35 2.63
N VAL A 183 12.96 7.71 2.88
CA VAL A 183 11.70 8.41 3.21
C VAL A 183 11.82 9.22 4.49
N GLN A 184 12.51 8.69 5.51
CA GLN A 184 12.73 9.41 6.76
C GLN A 184 13.61 10.65 6.58
N LYS A 185 14.61 10.60 5.68
CA LYS A 185 15.57 11.69 5.47
C LYS A 185 15.12 12.73 4.44
N HIS A 186 14.50 12.30 3.35
CA HIS A 186 14.21 13.14 2.18
C HIS A 186 12.72 13.26 1.86
N GLY A 187 11.85 12.59 2.64
CA GLY A 187 10.41 12.52 2.33
C GLY A 187 10.11 11.71 1.08
N PHE A 188 8.95 11.97 0.48
CA PHE A 188 8.45 11.26 -0.69
C PHE A 188 8.74 11.99 -2.02
N ALA A 189 9.23 13.22 -1.98
CA ALA A 189 9.52 14.03 -3.17
C ALA A 189 10.36 13.31 -4.25
N PRO A 190 11.44 12.56 -3.94
CA PRO A 190 12.19 11.83 -4.97
C PRO A 190 11.34 10.79 -5.71
N PHE A 191 10.48 10.08 -4.98
CA PHE A 191 9.57 9.08 -5.55
C PHE A 191 8.45 9.72 -6.36
N ALA A 192 8.01 10.91 -5.96
CA ALA A 192 7.01 11.68 -6.68
C ALA A 192 7.52 12.12 -8.06
N TRP A 193 8.73 12.68 -8.12
CA TRP A 193 9.38 13.04 -9.38
C TRP A 193 9.64 11.83 -10.26
N TYR A 194 10.14 10.73 -9.69
CA TYR A 194 10.30 9.47 -10.42
C TYR A 194 8.98 9.03 -11.08
N ARG A 195 7.86 9.06 -10.35
CA ARG A 195 6.53 8.70 -10.88
C ARG A 195 6.08 9.63 -12.01
N ILE A 196 6.29 10.94 -11.86
CA ILE A 196 5.94 11.92 -12.89
C ILE A 196 6.76 11.67 -14.16
N VAL A 197 8.08 11.50 -14.04
CA VAL A 197 8.96 11.28 -15.19
C VAL A 197 8.61 9.98 -15.91
N VAL A 198 8.52 8.85 -15.18
CA VAL A 198 8.19 7.55 -15.78
C VAL A 198 6.80 7.55 -16.39
N GLY A 199 5.81 8.13 -15.70
CA GLY A 199 4.44 8.24 -16.22
C GLY A 199 4.37 9.08 -17.49
N SER A 200 5.07 10.22 -17.54
CA SER A 200 5.14 11.07 -18.73
C SER A 200 5.83 10.38 -19.90
N ILE A 201 6.95 9.69 -19.68
CA ILE A 201 7.63 8.91 -20.73
C ILE A 201 6.69 7.82 -21.28
N ALA A 202 6.03 7.08 -20.40
CA ALA A 202 5.09 6.04 -20.80
C ALA A 202 3.90 6.62 -21.58
N LEU A 203 3.36 7.75 -21.15
CA LEU A 203 2.24 8.41 -21.82
C LEU A 203 2.63 8.90 -23.22
N VAL A 204 3.77 9.59 -23.36
CA VAL A 204 4.27 10.05 -24.66
C VAL A 204 4.50 8.87 -25.59
N TRP A 205 5.12 7.80 -25.11
CA TRP A 205 5.36 6.59 -25.91
C TRP A 205 4.05 5.92 -26.36
N LEU A 206 3.06 5.83 -25.47
CA LEU A 206 1.74 5.25 -25.80
C LEU A 206 0.94 6.09 -26.80
N LEU A 207 1.10 7.41 -26.79
CA LEU A 207 0.42 8.32 -27.72
C LEU A 207 1.14 8.45 -29.07
N ALA A 208 2.43 8.13 -29.13
CA ALA A 208 3.23 8.17 -30.35
C ALA A 208 3.18 6.87 -31.17
N ARG A 209 2.51 5.84 -30.67
CA ARG A 209 2.32 4.54 -31.30
C ARG A 209 0.95 4.43 -31.96
#